data_AF-A0A8S3FUG8-F1
#
_entry.id   AF-A0A8S3FUG8-F1
#
_cell.length_a   1.000
_cell.length_b   1.000
_cell.length_c   1.000
_cell.angle_alpha   90.00
_cell.angle_beta   90.00
_cell.angle_gamma   90.00
#
_symmetry.space_group_name_H-M   'P 1'
#
loop_
_entity.id
_entity.type
_entity.pdbx_description
1 polymer ?
#
loop_
_entity_poly.entity_id
_entity_poly.type
_entity_poly.pdbx_seq_one_letter_code
_entity_poly.pdbx_strand_id
1 'polypeptide(L)'
;IIRKGYLRVHTGVKLFQAKDFFFVLSTDNLSWFTDADEKDKKYMLPLENLKIRDVEGSFMAKRPQFAIFTTEGKNVYKEHKVLELSVDNAEELDTWKASFLRAGVYPEREQRQEDSTSAADVGPVDPHMERQVETINKLVSSYMQIVAKMTRDYIPKAIMYNIVQN
;
A
#
# COMPACT_ATOMS: atom_id res chain seq x y z
N ILE A 1 2.00 -13.32 2.38
CA ILE A 1 3.29 -12.67 2.03
C ILE A 1 3.02 -11.78 0.83
N ILE A 2 3.38 -10.50 0.90
CA ILE A 2 3.14 -9.49 -0.14
C ILE A 2 4.36 -9.37 -1.06
N ARG A 3 5.57 -9.28 -0.48
CA ARG A 3 6.82 -9.12 -1.24
C ARG A 3 8.01 -9.67 -0.44
N LYS A 4 9.03 -10.14 -1.17
CA LYS A 4 10.36 -10.44 -0.63
C LYS A 4 11.42 -9.74 -1.47
N GLY A 5 12.55 -9.39 -0.87
CA GLY A 5 13.69 -8.86 -1.61
C GLY A 5 14.73 -8.19 -0.72
N TYR A 6 15.88 -7.87 -1.31
CA TYR A 6 16.94 -7.17 -0.60
C TYR A 6 16.61 -5.69 -0.45
N LEU A 7 16.85 -5.16 0.74
CA LEU A 7 16.86 -3.72 1.01
C LEU A 7 18.08 -3.40 1.86
N ARG A 8 18.63 -2.21 1.65
CA ARG A 8 19.76 -1.72 2.42
C ARG A 8 19.27 -0.85 3.57
N VAL A 9 19.58 -1.26 4.79
CA VAL A 9 19.22 -0.54 6.01
C VAL A 9 20.30 0.46 6.36
N HIS A 10 19.92 1.73 6.53
CA HIS A 10 20.77 2.78 7.08
C HIS A 10 20.45 2.95 8.57
N THR A 11 21.43 2.66 9.44
CA THR A 11 21.32 2.93 10.88
C THR A 11 21.93 4.29 11.17
N GLY A 12 21.22 5.15 11.91
CA GLY A 12 21.43 6.62 12.03
C GLY A 12 22.74 7.14 12.62
N VAL A 13 23.84 6.38 12.56
CA VAL A 13 25.19 6.81 12.93
C VAL A 13 26.00 6.97 11.64
N LYS A 14 25.76 8.09 10.93
CA LYS A 14 26.60 8.63 9.84
C LYS A 14 27.17 7.58 8.86
N LEU A 15 26.47 7.36 7.75
CA LEU A 15 27.00 6.93 6.43
C LEU A 15 27.89 5.66 6.31
N PHE A 16 28.28 4.97 7.38
CA PHE A 16 29.30 3.91 7.33
C PHE A 16 28.80 2.50 7.67
N GLN A 17 27.51 2.32 8.00
CA GLN A 17 26.93 0.99 8.29
C GLN A 17 25.61 0.77 7.56
N ALA A 18 25.58 1.08 6.26
CA ALA A 18 24.51 0.61 5.40
C ALA A 18 24.74 -0.89 5.12
N LYS A 19 23.81 -1.75 5.54
CA LYS A 19 23.90 -3.21 5.33
C LYS A 19 22.70 -3.72 4.56
N ASP A 20 22.96 -4.65 3.65
CA ASP A 20 21.91 -5.34 2.92
C ASP A 20 21.33 -6.45 3.79
N PHE A 21 20.01 -6.48 3.87
CA PHE A 21 19.25 -7.54 4.52
C PHE A 21 18.17 -8.03 3.57
N PHE A 22 17.74 -9.28 3.76
CA PHE A 22 16.64 -9.85 3.01
C PHE A 22 15.32 -9.56 3.75
N PHE A 23 14.44 -8.80 3.12
CA PHE A 23 13.17 -8.39 3.69
C PHE A 23 12.03 -9.28 3.21
N VAL A 24 11.11 -9.57 4.13
CA VAL A 24 9.83 -10.25 3.88
C VAL A 24 8.72 -9.35 4.41
N LEU A 25 7.94 -8.80 3.49
CA LEU A 25 6.76 -8.00 3.78
C LEU A 25 5.52 -8.91 3.78
N SER A 26 4.83 -8.96 4.91
CA SER A 26 3.55 -9.64 5.10
C SER A 26 2.41 -8.62 5.21
N THR A 27 1.19 -9.11 5.45
CA THR A 27 0.02 -8.26 5.73
C THR A 27 0.16 -7.47 7.02
N ASP A 28 0.84 -8.03 8.02
CA ASP A 28 0.81 -7.48 9.38
C ASP A 28 2.21 -7.08 9.89
N ASN A 29 3.28 -7.55 9.23
CA ASN A 29 4.66 -7.32 9.66
C ASN A 29 5.65 -7.19 8.51
N LEU A 30 6.71 -6.41 8.75
CA LEU A 30 7.94 -6.34 7.96
C LEU A 30 9.05 -7.05 8.75
N SER A 31 9.51 -8.20 8.25
CA SER A 31 10.62 -8.93 8.86
C SER A 31 11.86 -8.83 7.97
N TRP A 32 13.05 -8.86 8.57
CA TRP A 32 14.30 -8.96 7.81
C TRP A 32 15.29 -9.95 8.40
N PHE A 33 16.06 -10.54 7.50
CA PHE A 33 16.98 -11.65 7.74
C PHE A 33 18.37 -11.31 7.22
N THR A 34 19.39 -12.03 7.68
CA THR A 34 20.77 -11.89 7.18
C THR A 34 20.88 -12.11 5.68
N ASP A 35 20.09 -13.03 5.14
CA ASP A 35 20.16 -13.53 3.77
C ASP A 35 18.81 -14.16 3.34
N ALA A 36 18.75 -14.61 2.09
CA ALA A 36 17.58 -15.22 1.50
C ALA A 36 17.27 -16.64 2.03
N ASP A 37 18.15 -17.25 2.85
CA ASP A 37 17.85 -18.54 3.48
C ASP A 37 16.85 -18.39 4.63
N GLU A 38 16.56 -17.16 5.08
CA GLU A 38 15.59 -16.83 6.13
C GLU A 38 15.87 -17.54 7.48
N LYS A 39 17.13 -17.98 7.72
CA LYS A 39 17.54 -18.72 8.93
C LYS A 39 17.73 -17.83 10.15
N ASP A 40 18.29 -16.64 9.96
CA ASP A 40 18.59 -15.70 11.06
C ASP A 40 17.73 -14.44 10.91
N LYS A 41 16.58 -14.44 11.60
CA LYS A 41 15.66 -13.30 11.65
C LYS A 41 16.21 -12.23 12.58
N LYS A 42 16.59 -11.08 12.01
CA LYS A 42 17.14 -9.96 12.77
C LYS A 42 16.09 -9.18 13.52
N TYR A 43 14.93 -8.96 12.90
CA TYR A 43 13.84 -8.21 13.51
C TYR A 43 12.52 -8.50 12.82
N MET A 44 11.43 -8.22 13.54
CA MET A 44 10.07 -8.24 13.03
C MET A 44 9.39 -6.96 13.50
N LEU A 45 9.06 -6.09 12.54
CA LEU A 45 8.40 -4.82 12.78
C LEU A 45 6.90 -4.95 12.45
N PRO A 46 5.99 -4.79 13.42
CA PRO A 46 4.56 -4.69 13.15
C PRO A 46 4.23 -3.48 12.27
N LEU A 47 3.29 -3.62 11.33
CA LEU A 47 2.93 -2.54 10.40
C LEU A 47 1.95 -1.51 10.99
N GLU A 48 1.48 -1.72 12.21
CA GLU A 48 0.54 -0.83 12.90
C GLU A 48 1.15 0.56 13.10
N ASN A 49 0.37 1.59 12.76
CA ASN A 49 0.72 2.99 12.95
C ASN A 49 2.03 3.41 12.27
N LEU A 50 2.43 2.70 11.21
CA LEU A 50 3.57 3.07 10.37
C LEU A 50 3.16 3.98 9.21
N LYS A 51 4.05 4.90 8.86
CA LYS A 51 3.99 5.72 7.65
C LYS A 51 5.33 5.69 6.93
N ILE A 52 5.28 5.95 5.63
CA ILE A 52 6.45 6.08 4.78
C ILE A 52 6.69 7.53 4.43
N ARG A 53 7.91 8.02 4.52
CA ARG A 53 8.30 9.33 4.00
C ARG A 53 9.37 9.16 2.94
N ASP A 54 9.35 10.02 1.95
CA ASP A 54 10.48 10.14 1.03
C ASP A 54 11.65 10.84 1.70
N VAL A 55 12.82 10.20 1.60
CA VAL A 55 14.07 10.79 2.06
C VAL A 55 14.62 11.55 0.87
N GLU A 56 14.56 12.87 0.92
CA GLU A 56 15.20 13.71 -0.08
C GLU A 56 16.69 13.40 -0.10
N GLY A 57 17.12 12.73 -1.17
CA GLY A 57 18.52 12.54 -1.43
C GLY A 57 19.14 13.91 -1.66
N SER A 58 20.15 14.27 -0.87
CA SER A 58 21.12 15.30 -1.27
C SER A 58 21.53 15.02 -2.74
N PHE A 59 21.75 16.04 -3.56
CA PHE A 59 22.01 15.96 -5.02
C PHE A 59 23.11 14.95 -5.45
N MET A 60 23.83 14.33 -4.51
CA MET A 60 24.82 13.25 -4.69
C MET A 60 24.36 11.84 -4.25
N ALA A 61 23.11 11.67 -3.80
CA ALA A 61 22.58 10.39 -3.33
C ALA A 61 22.47 9.42 -4.51
N LYS A 62 23.41 8.48 -4.58
CA LYS A 62 23.51 7.52 -5.69
C LYS A 62 22.36 6.51 -5.76
N ARG A 63 21.53 6.42 -4.71
CA ARG A 63 20.52 5.36 -4.54
C ARG A 63 19.20 5.96 -4.04
N PRO A 64 18.06 5.58 -4.62
CA PRO A 64 16.75 6.00 -4.13
C PRO A 64 16.49 5.45 -2.72
N GLN A 65 15.86 6.25 -1.87
CA GLN A 65 15.63 5.91 -0.46
C GLN A 65 14.24 6.32 -0.01
N PHE A 66 13.74 5.63 1.00
CA PHE A 66 12.53 5.96 1.73
C PHE A 66 12.72 5.63 3.21
N ALA A 67 11.95 6.30 4.05
CA ALA A 67 12.00 6.16 5.49
C ALA A 67 10.68 5.60 6.02
N ILE A 68 10.74 4.66 6.95
CA ILE A 68 9.59 4.17 7.70
C ILE A 68 9.65 4.75 9.11
N PHE A 69 8.56 5.33 9.58
CA PHE A 69 8.45 5.88 10.92
C PHE A 69 7.07 5.57 11.51
N THR A 70 6.93 5.68 12.83
CA THR A 70 5.66 5.51 13.52
C THR A 70 5.00 6.85 13.84
N THR A 71 3.68 6.93 13.73
CA THR A 71 2.91 8.13 14.10
C THR A 71 2.87 8.38 15.61
N GLU A 72 3.15 7.36 16.43
CA GLU A 72 3.10 7.46 17.90
C GLU A 72 4.42 7.98 18.51
N GLY A 73 5.43 8.28 17.69
CA GLY A 73 6.75 8.74 18.17
C GLY A 73 7.59 7.67 18.89
N LYS A 74 7.14 6.41 18.87
CA LYS A 74 7.89 5.24 19.35
C LYS A 74 9.11 4.94 18.48
N ASN A 75 10.03 4.12 18.99
CA ASN A 75 11.16 3.67 18.18
C ASN A 75 10.70 2.57 17.22
N VAL A 76 11.07 2.69 15.95
CA VAL A 76 10.76 1.70 14.90
C VAL A 76 11.79 0.58 14.90
N TYR A 77 13.06 0.90 15.15
CA TYR A 77 14.11 -0.11 15.26
C TYR A 77 15.18 0.31 16.25
N LYS A 78 15.43 -0.52 17.26
CA LYS A 78 16.34 -0.23 18.38
C LYS A 78 15.99 1.13 19.02
N GLU A 79 16.91 2.08 18.98
CA GLU A 79 16.76 3.43 19.53
C GLU A 79 16.38 4.45 18.44
N HIS A 80 16.16 3.98 17.20
CA HIS A 80 15.84 4.85 16.07
C HIS A 80 14.34 4.96 15.85
N LYS A 81 13.85 6.20 15.82
CA LYS A 81 12.46 6.56 15.48
C LYS A 81 12.13 6.41 14.00
N VAL A 82 13.16 6.32 13.16
CA VAL A 82 13.04 6.23 11.71
C VAL A 82 13.95 5.10 11.22
N LEU A 83 13.43 4.28 10.33
CA LEU A 83 14.16 3.24 9.61
C LEU A 83 14.33 3.67 8.16
N GLU A 84 15.54 4.04 7.78
CA GLU A 84 15.87 4.44 6.41
C GLU A 84 16.29 3.23 5.58
N LEU A 85 15.64 3.08 4.42
CA LEU A 85 15.82 1.95 3.51
C LEU A 85 16.17 2.48 2.12
N SER A 86 17.19 1.89 1.49
CA SER A 86 17.54 2.20 0.09
C SER A 86 17.49 0.98 -0.80
N VAL A 87 17.19 1.21 -2.06
CA VAL A 87 17.12 0.22 -3.14
C VAL A 87 18.21 0.47 -4.18
N ASP A 88 18.31 -0.41 -5.18
CA ASP A 88 19.25 -0.24 -6.29
C ASP A 88 18.78 0.80 -7.32
N ASN A 89 17.48 0.82 -7.63
CA ASN A 89 16.91 1.65 -8.69
C ASN A 89 15.52 2.22 -8.31
N ALA A 90 15.07 3.24 -9.04
CA ALA A 90 13.82 3.93 -8.75
C ALA A 90 12.57 3.05 -8.98
N GLU A 91 12.62 2.13 -9.94
CA GLU A 91 11.53 1.20 -10.21
C GLU A 91 11.31 0.23 -9.03
N GLU A 92 12.39 -0.26 -8.42
CA GLU A 92 12.34 -1.03 -7.19
C GLU A 92 11.76 -0.22 -6.04
N LEU A 93 12.11 1.07 -5.94
CA LEU A 93 11.54 1.96 -4.92
C LEU A 93 10.02 2.01 -5.04
N ASP A 94 9.53 2.25 -6.25
CA ASP A 94 8.10 2.39 -6.51
C ASP A 94 7.35 1.07 -6.28
N THR A 95 7.93 -0.05 -6.69
CA THR A 95 7.33 -1.36 -6.45
C THR A 95 7.32 -1.74 -4.96
N TRP A 96 8.34 -1.34 -4.18
CA TRP A 96 8.34 -1.47 -2.73
C TRP A 96 7.27 -0.57 -2.09
N LYS A 97 7.19 0.71 -2.46
CA LYS A 97 6.13 1.64 -1.99
C LYS A 97 4.73 1.11 -2.27
N ALA A 98 4.47 0.61 -3.47
CA ALA A 98 3.20 0.00 -3.84
C ALA A 98 2.89 -1.24 -2.97
N SER A 99 3.91 -2.04 -2.65
CA SER A 99 3.76 -3.20 -1.77
C SER A 99 3.42 -2.80 -0.34
N PHE A 100 4.02 -1.73 0.17
CA PHE A 100 3.68 -1.16 1.48
C PHE A 100 2.27 -0.55 1.52
N LEU A 101 1.86 0.16 0.47
CA LEU A 101 0.51 0.69 0.32
C LEU A 101 -0.52 -0.44 0.37
N ARG A 102 -0.25 -1.56 -0.32
CA ARG A 102 -1.08 -2.77 -0.26
C ARG A 102 -1.12 -3.39 1.13
N ALA A 103 -0.05 -3.24 1.92
CA ALA A 103 0.03 -3.68 3.31
C ALA A 103 -0.64 -2.70 4.30
N GLY A 104 -1.23 -1.60 3.82
CA GLY A 104 -1.87 -0.58 4.67
C GLY A 104 -0.91 0.46 5.27
N VAL A 105 0.34 0.51 4.80
CA VAL A 105 1.32 1.54 5.20
C VAL A 105 1.32 2.66 4.18
N TYR A 106 0.86 3.83 4.60
CA TYR A 106 0.63 4.98 3.71
C TYR A 106 1.79 5.98 3.74
N PRO A 107 2.02 6.73 2.64
CA PRO A 107 2.97 7.84 2.66
C PRO A 107 2.55 8.95 3.63
N GLU A 108 3.53 9.63 4.23
CA GLU A 108 3.37 10.86 4.99
C GLU A 108 2.88 11.92 4.02
N ARG A 109 1.66 12.43 4.25
CA ARG A 109 1.20 13.60 3.53
C ARG A 109 2.08 14.76 3.97
N GLU A 110 2.72 15.43 3.02
CA GLU A 110 3.26 16.77 3.25
C GLU A 110 2.11 17.63 3.77
N GLN A 111 2.03 17.84 5.08
CA GLN A 111 1.36 19.02 5.60
C GLN A 111 2.25 20.19 5.21
N ARG A 112 2.10 20.67 3.97
CA ARG A 112 2.29 22.10 3.74
C ARG A 112 1.24 22.79 4.60
N GLN A 113 1.69 23.32 5.73
CA GLN A 113 1.03 24.46 6.32
C GLN A 113 0.93 25.49 5.20
N GLU A 114 -0.29 25.73 4.70
CA GLU A 114 -0.84 27.06 4.38
C GLU A 114 -2.13 26.93 3.57
N ASP A 115 -3.15 27.58 4.13
CA ASP A 115 -4.26 28.28 3.51
C ASP A 115 -5.34 27.55 2.70
N SER A 116 -6.54 27.70 3.26
CA SER A 116 -7.82 27.82 2.57
C SER A 116 -7.70 28.50 1.20
N THR A 117 -7.95 27.77 0.12
CA THR A 117 -9.06 28.01 -0.84
C THR A 117 -8.84 27.25 -2.15
N SER A 118 -9.90 26.57 -2.58
CA SER A 118 -10.22 26.24 -3.98
C SER A 118 -9.18 25.50 -4.83
N ALA A 119 -9.26 24.17 -4.80
CA ALA A 119 -9.23 23.34 -6.00
C ALA A 119 -10.01 22.06 -5.68
N ALA A 120 -10.87 21.62 -6.60
CA ALA A 120 -11.83 20.53 -6.43
C ALA A 120 -11.26 19.36 -5.61
N ASP A 121 -11.80 19.25 -4.40
CA ASP A 121 -11.49 18.28 -3.37
C ASP A 121 -11.89 16.87 -3.86
N VAL A 122 -11.01 16.23 -4.62
CA VAL A 122 -10.90 14.77 -4.55
C VAL A 122 -10.10 14.50 -3.28
N GLY A 123 -10.79 14.67 -2.16
CA GLY A 123 -10.26 14.37 -0.85
C GLY A 123 -9.80 12.92 -0.78
N PRO A 124 -9.05 12.57 0.27
CA PRO A 124 -8.44 11.25 0.35
C PRO A 124 -9.54 10.21 0.45
N VAL A 125 -9.54 9.26 -0.50
CA VAL A 125 -10.48 8.15 -0.50
C VAL A 125 -10.23 7.34 0.78
N ASP A 126 -11.19 7.38 1.70
CA ASP A 126 -11.17 6.63 2.95
C ASP A 126 -11.09 5.12 2.62
N PRO A 127 -10.10 4.37 3.14
CA PRO A 127 -10.01 2.92 2.94
C PRO A 127 -11.28 2.16 3.35
N HIS A 128 -12.06 2.68 4.30
CA HIS A 128 -13.37 2.15 4.64
C HIS A 128 -14.38 2.40 3.52
N MET A 129 -14.36 3.59 2.92
CA MET A 129 -15.19 3.95 1.77
C MET A 129 -14.81 3.14 0.52
N GLU A 130 -13.53 2.83 0.28
CA GLU A 130 -13.12 1.92 -0.82
C GLU A 130 -13.70 0.52 -0.64
N ARG A 131 -13.60 -0.04 0.58
CA ARG A 131 -14.21 -1.35 0.90
C ARG A 131 -15.72 -1.33 0.76
N GLN A 132 -16.37 -0.23 1.13
CA GLN A 132 -17.81 -0.05 0.94
C GLN A 132 -18.16 0.03 -0.54
N VAL A 133 -17.42 0.81 -1.34
CA VAL A 133 -17.61 0.92 -2.79
C VAL A 133 -17.40 -0.43 -3.48
N GLU A 134 -16.39 -1.21 -3.09
CA GLU A 134 -16.16 -2.54 -3.64
C GLU A 134 -17.31 -3.51 -3.28
N THR A 135 -17.80 -3.44 -2.04
CA THR A 135 -18.98 -4.20 -1.61
C THR A 135 -20.22 -3.82 -2.43
N ILE A 136 -20.48 -2.52 -2.61
CA ILE A 136 -21.59 -2.01 -3.42
C ILE A 136 -21.46 -2.49 -4.86
N ASN A 137 -20.27 -2.38 -5.47
CA ASN A 137 -20.04 -2.83 -6.85
C ASN A 137 -20.30 -4.34 -7.02
N LYS A 138 -19.89 -5.17 -6.05
CA LYS A 138 -20.16 -6.61 -6.06
C LYS A 138 -21.67 -6.90 -5.98
N LEU A 139 -22.37 -6.20 -5.10
CA LEU A 139 -23.83 -6.33 -4.94
C LEU A 139 -24.58 -5.88 -6.20
N VAL A 140 -24.23 -4.72 -6.75
CA VAL A 140 -24.83 -4.18 -7.98
C VAL A 140 -24.57 -5.10 -9.16
N SER A 141 -23.35 -5.61 -9.32
CA SER A 141 -23.02 -6.55 -10.40
C SER A 141 -23.85 -7.84 -10.31
N SER A 142 -23.97 -8.40 -9.10
CA SER A 142 -24.82 -9.57 -8.84
C SER A 142 -26.29 -9.28 -9.16
N TYR A 143 -26.80 -8.13 -8.71
CA TYR A 143 -28.18 -7.70 -9.00
C TYR A 143 -28.42 -7.54 -10.50
N MET A 144 -27.52 -6.86 -11.23
CA MET A 144 -27.64 -6.67 -12.67
C MET A 144 -27.60 -7.99 -13.44
N GLN A 145 -26.86 -8.99 -12.97
CA GLN A 145 -26.89 -10.34 -13.55
C GLN A 145 -28.26 -11.00 -13.36
N ILE A 146 -28.86 -10.89 -12.17
CA ILE A 146 -30.20 -11.43 -11.89
C ILE A 146 -31.25 -10.73 -12.76
N VAL A 147 -31.20 -9.39 -12.83
CA VAL A 147 -32.11 -8.59 -13.67
C VAL A 147 -31.95 -9.00 -15.13
N ALA A 148 -30.73 -9.03 -15.67
CA ALA A 148 -30.50 -9.42 -17.07
C ALA A 148 -31.01 -10.84 -17.38
N LYS A 149 -30.90 -11.77 -16.42
CA LYS A 149 -31.47 -13.11 -16.55
C LYS A 149 -33.00 -13.07 -16.58
N MET A 150 -33.63 -12.39 -15.63
CA MET A 150 -35.09 -12.23 -15.62
C MET A 150 -35.60 -11.53 -16.88
N THR A 151 -34.93 -10.49 -17.34
CA THR A 151 -35.30 -9.76 -18.55
C THR A 151 -35.20 -10.65 -19.80
N ARG A 152 -34.13 -11.44 -19.94
CA ARG A 152 -34.01 -12.42 -21.02
C ARG A 152 -35.07 -13.51 -20.97
N ASP A 153 -35.50 -13.92 -19.78
CA ASP A 153 -36.51 -14.96 -19.62
C ASP A 153 -37.95 -14.42 -19.79
N TYR A 154 -38.19 -13.17 -19.36
CA TYR A 154 -39.53 -12.57 -19.31
C TYR A 154 -39.92 -11.91 -20.64
N ILE A 155 -39.00 -11.20 -21.30
CA ILE A 155 -39.31 -10.47 -22.54
C ILE A 155 -39.87 -11.39 -23.63
N PRO A 156 -39.26 -12.56 -23.95
CA PRO A 156 -39.81 -13.46 -24.96
C PRO A 156 -41.21 -13.98 -24.62
N LYS A 157 -41.49 -14.25 -23.34
CA LYS A 157 -42.81 -14.70 -22.87
C LYS A 157 -43.85 -13.59 -23.00
N ALA A 158 -43.49 -12.35 -22.67
CA ALA A 158 -44.36 -11.19 -22.82
C ALA A 158 -44.69 -10.94 -24.31
N ILE A 159 -43.70 -11.04 -25.19
CA ILE A 159 -43.90 -10.93 -26.65
C ILE A 159 -44.82 -12.05 -27.16
N MET A 160 -44.54 -13.30 -26.78
CA MET A 160 -45.34 -14.45 -27.18
C MET A 160 -46.81 -14.29 -26.78
N TYR A 161 -47.06 -13.91 -25.52
CA TYR A 161 -48.42 -13.72 -25.00
C TYR A 161 -49.16 -12.58 -25.70
N ASN A 162 -48.52 -11.42 -25.87
CA ASN A 162 -49.21 -10.22 -26.38
C ASN A 162 -49.33 -10.17 -27.91
N ILE A 163 -48.38 -10.73 -28.66
CA ILE A 163 -48.29 -10.57 -30.13
C ILE A 163 -48.69 -11.85 -30.87
N VAL A 164 -48.45 -13.04 -30.30
CA VAL A 164 -48.65 -14.32 -31.01
C VAL A 164 -49.93 -15.04 -30.56
N GLN A 165 -50.36 -14.84 -29.31
CA GLN A 165 -51.56 -15.49 -28.75
C GLN A 165 -52.82 -14.61 -28.74
N ASN A 166 -52.73 -13.33 -29.15
CA ASN A 166 -53.86 -12.48 -29.56
C ASN A 166 -53.95 -12.44 -31.08
#